data_AF-A0A9E4AK64-F1
#
_entry.id   AF-A0A9E4AK64-F1
#
_cell.length_a   1.000
_cell.length_b   1.000
_cell.length_c   1.000
_cell.angle_alpha   90.00
_cell.angle_beta   90.00
_cell.angle_gamma   90.00
#
_symmetry.space_group_name_H-M   'P 1'
#
loop_
_entity.id
_entity.type
_entity.pdbx_description
1 polymer ?
#
loop_
_entity_poly.entity_id
_entity_poly.type
_entity_poly.pdbx_seq_one_letter_code
_entity_poly.pdbx_strand_id
1 'polypeptide(L)'
;MIKKPLCLMVLTVFVTLLGCLEPTRSVNRYTYSPPKEQTISQRKDMDYWMGAHISKVILKWGPATQITVDGAGGQIYIWQTQKQVSIPQERWITSPPSPPSRKPRTVPGIALELQRQKPRRVTEYKTKNVTKSRMFYVTADGIIYHWKAR
;
A
#
# COMPACT_ATOMS: atom_id res chain seq x y z
N MET A 1 -15.32 -46.75 23.78
CA MET A 1 -14.92 -47.23 22.43
C MET A 1 -16.09 -46.98 21.48
N ILE A 2 -16.01 -45.96 20.63
CA ILE A 2 -17.06 -45.60 19.67
C ILE A 2 -16.41 -45.56 18.29
N LYS A 3 -16.68 -46.59 17.48
CA LYS A 3 -16.32 -46.66 16.06
C LYS A 3 -17.24 -45.71 15.28
N LYS A 4 -16.69 -44.82 14.47
CA LYS A 4 -17.45 -44.13 13.41
C LYS A 4 -16.82 -44.43 12.04
N PRO A 5 -17.64 -44.70 11.01
CA PRO A 5 -17.19 -45.26 9.74
C PRO A 5 -16.64 -44.20 8.78
N LEU A 6 -15.65 -44.63 8.01
CA LEU A 6 -15.16 -43.97 6.80
C LEU A 6 -16.34 -43.73 5.84
N CYS A 7 -16.61 -42.47 5.54
CA CYS A 7 -17.42 -42.08 4.38
C CYS A 7 -16.47 -41.72 3.24
N LEU A 8 -16.14 -42.75 2.46
CA LEU A 8 -15.74 -42.66 1.06
C LEU A 8 -16.94 -42.06 0.28
N MET A 9 -16.68 -41.41 -0.87
CA MET A 9 -17.62 -40.77 -1.84
C MET A 9 -17.33 -39.24 -1.86
N VAL A 10 -16.98 -38.54 -2.93
CA VAL A 10 -17.13 -38.78 -4.38
C VAL A 10 -16.03 -37.99 -5.09
N LEU A 11 -15.41 -38.64 -6.07
CA LEU A 11 -14.51 -38.07 -7.05
C LEU A 11 -15.36 -37.34 -8.12
N THR A 12 -15.55 -36.03 -8.02
CA THR A 12 -16.17 -35.22 -9.08
C THR A 12 -15.10 -34.53 -9.91
N VAL A 13 -14.68 -35.23 -10.96
CA VAL A 13 -14.05 -34.64 -12.15
C VAL A 13 -15.12 -33.81 -12.86
N PHE A 14 -14.95 -32.48 -12.87
CA PHE A 14 -15.68 -31.60 -13.79
C PHE A 14 -14.67 -30.78 -14.59
N VAL A 15 -14.43 -31.26 -15.80
CA VAL A 15 -13.81 -30.52 -16.91
C VAL A 15 -14.87 -29.60 -17.48
N THR A 16 -14.62 -28.29 -17.47
CA THR A 16 -15.19 -27.38 -18.48
C THR A 16 -14.19 -26.26 -18.77
N LEU A 17 -13.52 -26.44 -19.92
CA LEU A 17 -12.92 -25.38 -20.71
C LEU A 17 -14.01 -24.37 -21.13
N LEU A 18 -13.75 -23.08 -20.96
CA LEU A 18 -14.12 -22.03 -21.91
C LEU A 18 -13.32 -20.77 -21.58
N GLY A 19 -12.35 -20.49 -22.44
CA GLY A 19 -11.48 -19.33 -22.36
C GLY A 19 -12.25 -18.04 -22.60
N CYS A 20 -12.20 -17.15 -21.63
CA CYS A 20 -12.25 -15.72 -21.89
C CYS A 20 -10.81 -15.24 -22.04
N LEU A 21 -10.36 -15.04 -23.29
CA LEU A 21 -9.17 -14.23 -23.57
C LEU A 21 -9.53 -12.77 -23.27
N GLU A 22 -9.43 -12.39 -22.00
CA GLU A 22 -9.45 -10.99 -21.61
C GLU A 22 -8.18 -10.33 -22.16
N PRO A 23 -8.30 -9.25 -22.95
CA PRO A 23 -7.16 -8.44 -23.29
C PRO A 23 -6.70 -7.77 -22.00
N THR A 24 -5.66 -8.31 -21.39
CA THR A 24 -4.90 -7.66 -20.33
C THR A 24 -4.26 -6.43 -20.96
N ARG A 25 -5.03 -5.35 -21.03
CA ARG A 25 -4.53 -4.01 -21.28
C ARG A 25 -3.65 -3.69 -20.09
N SER A 26 -2.37 -4.04 -20.23
CA SER A 26 -1.27 -3.65 -19.37
C SER A 26 -1.22 -2.13 -19.36
N VAL A 27 -2.04 -1.51 -18.52
CA VAL A 27 -1.82 -0.16 -18.06
C VAL A 27 -0.59 -0.27 -17.20
N ASN A 28 0.55 0.14 -17.75
CA ASN A 28 1.76 0.46 -16.99
C ASN A 28 1.40 1.51 -15.95
N ARG A 29 0.85 1.05 -14.82
CA ARG A 29 0.86 1.80 -13.58
C ARG A 29 2.33 1.93 -13.28
N TYR A 30 2.84 3.15 -13.33
CA TYR A 30 4.09 3.49 -12.66
C TYR A 30 3.90 3.13 -11.19
N THR A 31 4.21 1.88 -10.85
CA THR A 31 4.34 1.42 -9.48
C THR A 31 5.49 2.24 -8.94
N TYR A 32 5.13 3.31 -8.23
CA TYR A 32 6.02 4.01 -7.33
C TYR A 32 6.60 2.95 -6.39
N SER A 33 7.77 2.42 -6.73
CA SER A 33 8.55 1.60 -5.82
C SER A 33 8.96 2.54 -4.70
N PRO A 34 8.44 2.39 -3.47
CA PRO A 34 8.96 3.17 -2.36
C PRO A 34 10.48 2.97 -2.32
N PRO A 35 11.26 4.03 -2.02
CA PRO A 35 12.71 3.97 -2.05
C PRO A 35 13.19 2.82 -1.17
N LYS A 36 13.81 1.81 -1.79
CA LYS A 36 14.25 0.54 -1.16
C LYS A 36 15.28 0.75 -0.05
N GLU A 37 15.85 1.94 0.03
CA GLU A 37 16.94 2.29 0.93
C GLU A 37 16.47 2.47 2.38
N GLN A 38 15.23 2.93 2.60
CA GLN A 38 14.70 3.09 3.96
C GLN A 38 14.43 1.74 4.65
N THR A 39 14.32 0.65 3.89
CA THR A 39 14.01 -0.69 4.41
C THR A 39 15.22 -1.36 5.06
N ILE A 40 16.45 -1.06 4.59
CA ILE A 40 17.66 -1.72 5.07
C ILE A 40 18.06 -1.22 6.45
N SER A 41 18.05 0.11 6.66
CA SER A 41 18.37 0.69 7.98
C SER A 41 17.35 0.27 9.05
N GLN A 42 16.05 0.27 8.72
CA GLN A 42 15.02 -0.15 9.67
C GLN A 42 15.14 -1.62 10.07
N ARG A 43 15.49 -2.51 9.12
CA ARG A 43 15.71 -3.93 9.43
C ARG A 43 16.85 -4.14 10.43
N LYS A 44 17.99 -3.46 10.22
CA LYS A 44 19.15 -3.56 11.12
C LYS A 44 18.79 -3.16 12.56
N ASP A 45 18.02 -2.09 12.71
CA ASP A 45 17.57 -1.63 14.03
C ASP A 45 16.61 -2.63 14.70
N MET A 46 15.79 -3.35 13.93
CA MET A 46 14.86 -4.34 14.49
C MET A 46 15.57 -5.63 14.88
N ASP A 47 16.50 -6.10 14.05
CA ASP A 47 17.27 -7.32 14.30
C ASP A 47 18.14 -7.20 15.55
N TYR A 48 18.58 -5.99 15.91
CA TYR A 48 19.28 -5.69 17.16
C TYR A 48 18.47 -6.06 18.42
N TRP A 49 17.14 -6.06 18.36
CA TRP A 49 16.28 -6.38 19.50
C TRP A 49 16.00 -7.87 19.66
N MET A 50 16.38 -8.70 18.69
CA MET A 50 16.17 -10.15 18.78
C MET A 50 16.95 -10.75 19.96
N GLY A 51 16.28 -11.53 20.78
CA GLY A 51 16.84 -12.10 22.02
C GLY A 51 16.97 -11.10 23.18
N ALA A 52 16.67 -9.81 22.97
CA ALA A 52 16.63 -8.83 24.04
C ALA A 52 15.32 -8.93 24.83
N HIS A 53 15.36 -8.50 26.10
CA HIS A 53 14.16 -8.36 26.90
C HIS A 53 13.34 -7.12 26.47
N ILE A 54 12.01 -7.26 26.41
CA ILE A 54 11.08 -6.24 25.90
C ILE A 54 11.17 -4.90 26.65
N SER A 55 11.56 -4.93 27.92
CA SER A 55 11.78 -3.71 28.71
C SER A 55 12.79 -2.76 28.07
N LYS A 56 13.80 -3.25 27.33
CA LYS A 56 14.76 -2.39 26.62
C LYS A 56 14.12 -1.62 25.47
N VAL A 57 13.20 -2.25 24.76
CA VAL A 57 12.43 -1.59 23.68
C VAL A 57 11.50 -0.54 24.29
N ILE A 58 10.80 -0.87 25.38
CA ILE A 58 9.91 0.06 26.09
C ILE A 58 10.69 1.26 26.63
N LEU A 59 11.88 1.04 27.19
CA LEU A 59 12.74 2.13 27.66
C LEU A 59 13.16 3.07 26.52
N LYS A 60 13.42 2.51 25.33
CA LYS A 60 13.90 3.27 24.17
C LYS A 60 12.79 3.99 23.40
N TRP A 61 11.62 3.37 23.25
CA TRP A 61 10.52 3.86 22.40
C TRP A 61 9.26 4.26 23.15
N GLY A 62 9.22 4.04 24.46
CA GLY A 62 8.03 4.23 25.28
C GLY A 62 7.08 3.03 25.25
N PRO A 63 5.94 3.12 25.96
CA PRO A 63 4.97 2.03 26.04
C PRO A 63 4.39 1.69 24.66
N ALA A 64 4.03 0.42 24.48
CA ALA A 64 3.37 -0.02 23.26
C ALA A 64 1.96 0.61 23.13
N THR A 65 1.53 0.84 21.90
CA THR A 65 0.17 1.33 21.62
C THR A 65 -0.88 0.28 21.95
N GLN A 66 -0.57 -0.98 21.67
CA GLN A 66 -1.44 -2.11 21.95
C GLN A 66 -0.60 -3.31 22.38
N ILE A 67 -1.14 -4.13 23.27
CA ILE A 67 -0.56 -5.41 23.69
C ILE A 67 -1.66 -6.47 23.51
N THR A 68 -1.33 -7.56 22.84
CA THR A 68 -2.25 -8.70 22.64
C THR A 68 -1.53 -10.02 22.91
N VAL A 69 -2.26 -11.12 23.06
CA VAL A 69 -1.69 -12.45 23.31
C VAL A 69 -1.45 -13.18 21.99
N ASP A 70 -0.36 -13.93 21.86
CA ASP A 70 -0.03 -14.67 20.63
C ASP A 70 -0.72 -16.05 20.52
N GLY A 71 -1.41 -16.47 21.58
CA GLY A 71 -2.09 -17.77 21.67
C GLY A 71 -1.18 -18.94 22.10
N ALA A 72 0.13 -18.72 22.22
CA ALA A 72 1.12 -19.70 22.66
C ALA A 72 1.69 -19.39 24.07
N GLY A 73 1.04 -18.48 24.81
CA GLY A 73 1.49 -18.00 26.12
C GLY A 73 2.45 -16.81 26.04
N GLY A 74 2.74 -16.31 24.85
CA GLY A 74 3.48 -15.07 24.63
C GLY A 74 2.57 -13.85 24.47
N GLN A 75 3.22 -12.70 24.30
CA GLN A 75 2.57 -11.41 24.08
C GLN A 75 3.13 -10.74 22.82
N ILE A 76 2.27 -9.99 22.14
CA ILE A 76 2.60 -9.20 20.96
C ILE A 76 2.45 -7.73 21.33
N TYR A 77 3.56 -7.02 21.31
CA TYR A 77 3.61 -5.59 21.57
C TYR A 77 3.59 -4.83 20.24
N ILE A 78 2.66 -3.89 20.08
CA ILE A 78 2.41 -3.18 18.83
C ILE A 78 2.59 -1.68 19.05
N TRP A 79 3.56 -1.09 18.35
CA TRP A 79 3.73 0.37 18.23
C TRP A 79 3.15 0.83 16.91
N GLN A 80 2.12 1.67 16.97
CA GLN A 80 1.48 2.24 15.77
C GLN A 80 1.74 3.74 15.70
N THR A 81 2.09 4.22 14.51
CA THR A 81 2.26 5.66 14.23
C THR A 81 1.46 6.01 12.99
N GLN A 82 0.72 7.11 13.06
CA GLN A 82 0.01 7.66 11.91
C GLN A 82 0.86 8.77 11.29
N LYS A 83 1.08 8.70 9.98
CA LYS A 83 1.80 9.73 9.23
C LYS A 83 0.93 10.22 8.09
N GLN A 84 0.78 11.53 7.97
CA GLN A 84 0.20 12.14 6.78
C GLN A 84 1.24 12.17 5.66
N VAL A 85 0.88 11.65 4.49
CA VAL A 85 1.74 11.63 3.31
C VAL A 85 1.01 12.36 2.19
N SER A 86 1.64 13.39 1.64
CA SER A 86 1.15 14.09 0.45
C SER A 86 1.52 13.28 -0.79
N ILE A 87 0.52 12.76 -1.49
CA ILE A 87 0.71 11.97 -2.71
C ILE A 87 0.39 12.89 -3.90
N PRO A 88 1.33 13.06 -4.86
CA PRO A 88 1.03 13.76 -6.09
C PRO A 88 0.00 12.95 -6.88
N GLN A 89 -1.14 13.57 -7.14
CA GLN A 89 -2.19 13.03 -7.98
C GLN A 89 -2.15 13.76 -9.31
N GLU A 90 -1.70 13.06 -10.35
CA GLU A 90 -1.79 13.58 -11.71
C GLU A 90 -3.25 13.55 -12.15
N ARG A 91 -3.81 14.74 -12.39
CA ARG A 91 -5.14 14.90 -12.96
C ARG A 91 -4.99 15.47 -14.36
N TRP A 92 -5.44 14.72 -15.35
CA TRP A 92 -5.60 15.23 -16.71
C TRP A 92 -6.85 16.10 -16.75
N ILE A 93 -6.67 17.41 -16.75
CA ILE A 93 -7.78 18.34 -16.98
C ILE A 93 -7.83 18.57 -18.49
N THR A 94 -8.87 18.05 -19.13
CA THR A 94 -9.24 18.54 -20.46
C THR A 94 -9.81 19.93 -20.23
N SER A 95 -9.05 20.97 -20.55
CA SER A 95 -9.60 22.32 -20.50
C SER A 95 -10.89 22.31 -21.32
N PRO A 96 -12.03 22.78 -20.78
CA PRO A 96 -13.24 22.93 -21.58
C PRO A 96 -12.89 23.79 -22.80
N PRO A 97 -13.40 23.45 -24.00
CA PRO A 97 -13.18 24.28 -25.18
C PRO A 97 -13.60 25.70 -24.81
N SER A 98 -12.70 26.66 -25.02
CA SER A 98 -12.99 28.06 -24.71
C SER A 98 -14.28 28.44 -25.45
N PRO A 99 -15.27 29.05 -24.77
CA PRO A 99 -16.45 29.53 -25.47
C PRO A 99 -15.99 30.42 -26.62
N PRO A 100 -16.60 30.32 -27.81
CA PRO A 100 -16.20 31.12 -28.96
C PRO A 100 -16.27 32.59 -28.57
N SER A 101 -15.11 33.19 -28.33
CA SER A 101 -15.00 34.60 -27.99
C SER A 101 -15.46 35.37 -29.21
N ARG A 102 -16.56 36.10 -29.06
CA ARG A 102 -17.14 37.12 -29.96
C ARG A 102 -16.66 37.07 -31.42
N LYS A 103 -17.61 36.76 -32.32
CA LYS A 103 -17.52 36.85 -33.79
C LYS A 103 -16.23 37.52 -34.29
N PRO A 104 -15.30 36.77 -34.92
CA PRO A 104 -14.13 37.38 -35.53
C PRO A 104 -14.59 38.42 -36.54
N ARG A 105 -14.10 39.66 -36.38
CA ARG A 105 -14.15 40.64 -37.46
C ARG A 105 -13.26 40.06 -38.55
N THR A 106 -13.87 39.64 -39.67
CA THR A 106 -13.18 38.99 -40.78
C THR A 106 -12.05 39.88 -41.28
N VAL A 107 -10.82 39.57 -40.89
CA VAL A 107 -9.62 40.10 -41.53
C VAL A 107 -9.19 39.03 -42.54
N PRO A 108 -9.34 39.26 -43.86
CA PRO A 108 -8.89 38.31 -44.87
C PRO A 108 -7.35 38.19 -44.80
N GLY A 109 -6.83 36.97 -44.68
CA GLY A 109 -5.40 36.66 -44.81
C GLY A 109 -4.73 35.88 -43.67
N ILE A 110 -5.42 35.62 -42.54
CA ILE A 110 -4.84 34.86 -41.41
C ILE A 110 -5.67 33.60 -41.14
N ALA A 111 -5.57 32.61 -42.03
CA ALA A 111 -6.25 31.33 -41.88
C ALA A 111 -5.21 30.20 -41.95
N LEU A 112 -4.74 29.75 -40.78
CA LEU A 112 -4.17 28.44 -40.44
C LEU A 112 -3.03 28.60 -39.41
N GLU A 113 -3.34 29.06 -38.20
CA GLU A 113 -2.43 28.79 -37.07
C GLU A 113 -3.24 28.72 -35.78
N LEU A 114 -4.33 27.94 -35.80
CA LEU A 114 -5.04 27.61 -34.56
C LEU A 114 -4.20 26.60 -33.79
N GLN A 115 -3.27 27.19 -33.04
CA GLN A 115 -2.42 26.67 -31.99
C GLN A 115 -2.83 25.29 -31.47
N ARG A 116 -1.93 24.32 -31.72
CA ARG A 116 -1.81 23.09 -30.92
C ARG A 116 -1.42 23.45 -29.48
N GLN A 117 -2.37 23.89 -28.66
CA GLN A 117 -2.11 24.06 -27.24
C GLN A 117 -1.95 22.68 -26.60
N LYS A 118 -0.70 22.36 -26.24
CA LYS A 118 -0.33 21.13 -25.55
C LYS A 118 -1.06 21.12 -24.19
N PRO A 119 -1.70 20.02 -23.78
CA PRO A 119 -2.42 19.96 -22.52
C PRO A 119 -1.50 20.30 -21.34
N ARG A 120 -1.92 21.25 -20.50
CA ARG A 120 -1.20 21.65 -19.29
C ARG A 120 -1.42 20.58 -18.22
N ARG A 121 -0.33 19.97 -17.73
CA ARG A 121 -0.39 19.09 -16.56
C ARG A 121 -0.55 19.94 -15.29
N VAL A 122 -1.52 19.59 -14.46
CA VAL A 122 -1.68 20.16 -13.12
C VAL A 122 -1.40 19.05 -12.12
N THR A 123 -0.45 19.29 -11.22
CA THR A 123 -0.12 18.37 -10.12
C THR A 123 -0.88 18.81 -8.88
N GLU A 124 -1.89 18.05 -8.49
CA GLU A 124 -2.64 18.25 -7.25
C GLU A 124 -2.08 17.32 -6.18
N TYR A 125 -1.86 17.80 -4.96
CA TYR A 125 -1.39 16.94 -3.86
C TYR A 125 -2.58 16.51 -3.01
N LYS A 126 -2.77 15.19 -2.90
CA LYS A 126 -3.77 14.61 -2.00
C LYS A 126 -3.09 14.10 -0.73
N THR A 127 -3.50 14.62 0.41
CA THR A 127 -3.04 14.11 1.71
C THR A 127 -3.70 12.76 2.00
N LYS A 128 -2.90 11.75 2.32
CA LYS A 128 -3.36 10.43 2.75
C LYS A 128 -2.75 10.10 4.11
N ASN A 129 -3.58 9.65 5.04
CA ASN A 129 -3.11 9.09 6.30
C ASN A 129 -2.58 7.67 6.04
N VAL A 130 -1.34 7.43 6.41
CA VAL A 130 -0.68 6.12 6.33
C VAL A 130 -0.31 5.69 7.75
N THR A 131 -0.78 4.52 8.16
CA THR A 131 -0.40 3.92 9.44
C THR A 131 0.82 3.04 9.23
N LYS A 132 1.87 3.28 10.02
CA LYS A 132 3.02 2.38 10.14
C LYS A 132 2.94 1.66 11.47
N SER A 133 3.30 0.38 11.48
CA SER A 133 3.28 -0.44 12.68
C SER A 133 4.57 -1.24 12.84
N ARG A 134 5.01 -1.39 14.09
CA ARG A 134 6.08 -2.28 14.51
C ARG A 134 5.53 -3.23 15.57
N MET A 135 5.80 -4.52 15.41
CA MET A 135 5.27 -5.59 16.24
C MET A 135 6.45 -6.42 16.74
N PHE A 136 6.50 -6.66 18.05
CA PHE A 136 7.45 -7.58 18.66
C PHE A 136 6.68 -8.72 19.31
N TYR A 137 7.10 -9.94 19.01
CA TYR A 137 6.57 -11.17 19.59
C TYR A 137 7.51 -11.58 20.72
N VAL A 138 6.92 -11.76 21.89
CA VAL A 138 7.64 -11.85 23.15
C VAL A 138 7.19 -13.11 23.88
N THR A 139 8.14 -13.90 24.38
CA THR A 139 7.85 -15.07 25.22
C THR A 139 7.29 -14.66 26.58
N ALA A 140 6.82 -15.63 27.38
CA ALA A 140 6.37 -15.38 28.74
C ALA A 140 7.46 -14.73 29.62
N ASP A 141 8.73 -15.04 29.37
CA ASP A 141 9.90 -14.46 30.08
C ASP A 141 10.28 -13.05 29.60
N GLY A 142 9.51 -12.47 28.67
CA GLY A 142 9.79 -11.13 28.16
C GLY A 142 10.86 -11.08 27.07
N ILE A 143 11.29 -12.22 26.50
CA ILE A 143 12.32 -12.27 25.46
C ILE A 143 11.70 -12.15 24.07
N ILE A 144 12.27 -11.26 23.25
CA ILE A 144 11.83 -11.03 21.87
C ILE A 144 12.35 -12.18 20.99
N TYR A 145 11.45 -12.95 20.38
CA TYR A 145 11.80 -14.06 19.49
C TYR A 145 11.43 -13.82 18.03
N HIS A 146 10.60 -12.81 17.75
CA HIS A 146 10.26 -12.42 16.39
C HIS A 146 9.83 -10.94 16.33
N TRP A 147 9.91 -10.34 15.15
CA TRP A 147 9.42 -8.98 14.91
C TRP A 147 8.81 -8.84 13.52
N LYS A 148 7.89 -7.89 13.35
CA LYS A 148 7.28 -7.54 12.07
C LYS A 148 7.05 -6.04 11.98
N ALA A 149 7.33 -5.45 10.80
CA ALA A 149 6.99 -4.07 10.51
C ALA A 149 6.07 -3.99 9.27
N ARG A 150 5.12 -3.05 9.29
CA ARG A 150 4.26 -2.71 8.15
C ARG A 150 4.25 -1.20 7.93
#